data_AF-A0A1S1R8W4-F1
#
_entry.id   AF-A0A1S1R8W4-F1
#
_cell.length_a   1.000
_cell.length_b   1.000
_cell.length_c   1.000
_cell.angle_alpha   90.00
_cell.angle_beta   90.00
_cell.angle_gamma   90.00
#
_symmetry.space_group_name_H-M   'P 1'
#
loop_
_entity.id
_entity.type
_entity.pdbx_description
1 polymer ?
#
loop_
_entity_poly.entity_id
_entity_poly.type
_entity_poly.pdbx_seq_one_letter_code
_entity_poly.pdbx_strand_id
1 'polypeptide(L)'
;MKRSKAYRAAAEKIDPEKLYSPLEAANLARETSATKFDATVEVAFRLGVDARKADQMVRGTVNLPHGTGKSPRVVVFAAGEKAAEAQAAGADVVGSDDLVARIQEGFLDFDAAVATPDQMAKVGRIARILGPRGLMPNPKTGTVTLDVTKVVKEIKGGKINFKIDKQNNLHIVIGKTNFTAQQLVENYGVALDEIVRVKPSAAKGRYLKKITIATTMGPGISVDPNRTRNLLEDAAAS
;
A
#
# COMPACT_ATOMS: atom_id res chain seq x y z
N MET A 1 19.72 -14.30 -14.82
CA MET A 1 20.01 -12.85 -14.88
C MET A 1 21.23 -12.54 -14.01
N LYS A 2 22.22 -11.81 -14.53
CA LYS A 2 23.40 -11.40 -13.77
C LYS A 2 23.00 -10.27 -12.81
N ARG A 3 23.17 -10.48 -11.50
CA ARG A 3 22.84 -9.49 -10.44
C ARG A 3 24.09 -8.72 -10.02
N SER A 4 23.91 -7.53 -9.43
CA SER A 4 25.02 -6.70 -8.94
C SER A 4 25.76 -7.38 -7.79
N LYS A 5 27.02 -6.99 -7.55
CA LYS A 5 27.83 -7.49 -6.43
C LYS A 5 27.13 -7.26 -5.07
N ALA A 6 26.56 -6.07 -4.89
CA ALA A 6 25.81 -5.71 -3.68
C ALA A 6 24.58 -6.59 -3.47
N TYR A 7 23.81 -6.88 -4.53
CA TYR A 7 22.66 -7.78 -4.43
C TYR A 7 23.07 -9.21 -4.06
N ARG A 8 24.18 -9.71 -4.62
CA ARG A 8 24.70 -11.05 -4.31
C ARG A 8 25.13 -11.17 -2.84
N ALA A 9 25.87 -10.19 -2.34
CA ALA A 9 26.27 -10.15 -0.93
C ALA A 9 25.06 -10.06 0.03
N ALA A 10 24.01 -9.34 -0.37
CA ALA A 10 22.75 -9.30 0.39
C ALA A 10 22.01 -10.64 0.35
N ALA A 11 22.00 -11.32 -0.80
CA ALA A 11 21.35 -12.62 -0.96
C ALA A 11 22.06 -13.74 -0.19
N GLU A 12 23.39 -13.68 -0.04
CA GLU A 12 24.16 -14.64 0.77
C GLU A 12 23.78 -14.63 2.25
N LYS A 13 23.23 -13.52 2.77
CA LYS A 13 22.73 -13.41 4.14
C LYS A 13 21.35 -14.03 4.35
N ILE A 14 20.67 -14.39 3.27
CA ILE A 14 19.31 -14.92 3.30
C ILE A 14 19.35 -16.38 2.87
N ASP A 15 18.90 -17.24 3.76
CA ASP A 15 18.67 -18.64 3.45
C ASP A 15 17.34 -18.76 2.68
N PRO A 16 17.37 -19.27 1.42
CA PRO A 16 16.17 -19.41 0.61
C PRO A 16 15.21 -20.50 1.10
N GLU A 17 15.68 -21.47 1.89
CA GLU A 17 14.87 -22.57 2.42
C GLU A 17 14.29 -22.25 3.80
N LYS A 18 14.92 -21.35 4.56
CA LYS A 18 14.41 -20.89 5.86
C LYS A 18 13.17 -20.02 5.69
N LEU A 19 12.15 -20.31 6.50
CA LEU A 19 11.02 -19.40 6.75
C LEU A 19 11.35 -18.54 7.96
N TYR A 20 11.42 -17.23 7.75
CA TYR A 20 11.75 -16.27 8.80
C TYR A 20 10.50 -15.83 9.55
N SER A 21 10.66 -15.46 10.82
CA SER A 21 9.64 -14.69 11.53
C SER A 21 9.50 -13.28 10.93
N PRO A 22 8.34 -12.61 11.12
CA PRO A 22 8.16 -11.24 10.65
C PRO A 22 9.23 -10.27 11.20
N LEU A 23 9.66 -10.45 12.45
CA LEU A 23 10.70 -9.63 13.08
C LEU A 23 12.08 -9.88 12.48
N GLU A 24 12.52 -11.14 12.37
CA GLU A 24 13.77 -11.48 11.68
C GLU A 24 13.77 -10.94 10.24
N ALA A 25 12.66 -11.10 9.51
CA ALA A 25 12.54 -10.64 8.14
C ALA A 25 12.58 -9.11 8.03
N ALA A 26 11.98 -8.38 8.97
CA ALA A 26 12.07 -6.92 9.02
C ALA A 26 13.50 -6.44 9.32
N ASN A 27 14.22 -7.12 10.23
CA ASN A 27 15.63 -6.85 10.50
C ASN A 27 16.50 -7.10 9.27
N LEU A 28 16.37 -8.28 8.66
CA LEU A 28 17.09 -8.63 7.44
C LEU A 28 16.79 -7.68 6.29
N ALA A 29 15.53 -7.23 6.13
CA ALA A 29 15.16 -6.27 5.09
C ALA A 29 15.91 -4.94 5.26
N ARG A 30 16.12 -4.49 6.50
CA ARG A 30 16.91 -3.28 6.80
C ARG A 30 18.40 -3.50 6.53
N GLU A 31 18.97 -4.63 6.97
CA GLU A 31 20.39 -4.95 6.81
C GLU A 31 20.82 -5.26 5.37
N THR A 32 19.92 -5.80 4.56
CA THR A 32 20.15 -6.18 3.16
C THR A 32 19.89 -5.05 2.17
N SER A 33 19.47 -3.88 2.67
CA SER A 33 19.35 -2.67 1.87
C SER A 33 20.72 -2.09 1.57
N ALA A 34 21.21 -2.34 0.35
CA ALA A 34 22.49 -1.80 -0.13
C ALA A 34 22.38 -0.41 -0.80
N THR A 35 21.23 0.26 -0.66
CA THR A 35 20.98 1.57 -1.30
C THR A 35 21.49 2.73 -0.46
N LYS A 36 21.92 3.81 -1.11
CA LYS A 36 22.33 5.07 -0.44
C LYS A 36 21.15 5.89 0.10
N PHE A 37 19.94 5.60 -0.39
CA PHE A 37 18.70 6.24 0.03
C PHE A 37 17.85 5.26 0.83
N ASP A 38 16.90 5.79 1.61
CA ASP A 38 15.93 4.99 2.36
C ASP A 38 15.00 4.23 1.41
N ALA A 39 15.27 2.94 1.21
CA ALA A 39 14.48 2.09 0.35
C ALA A 39 13.11 1.81 0.96
N THR A 40 12.11 1.63 0.10
CA THR A 40 10.78 1.20 0.52
C THR A 40 10.82 -0.28 0.85
N VAL A 41 10.24 -0.64 1.99
CA VAL A 41 10.00 -2.03 2.41
C VAL A 41 8.58 -2.40 2.00
N GLU A 42 8.48 -3.43 1.17
CA GLU A 42 7.22 -3.95 0.65
C GLU A 42 7.03 -5.42 1.01
N VAL A 43 5.77 -5.86 1.01
CA VAL A 43 5.38 -7.22 1.28
C VAL A 43 4.50 -7.72 0.15
N ALA A 44 4.90 -8.84 -0.41
CA ALA A 44 4.15 -9.57 -1.42
C ALA A 44 3.46 -10.76 -0.77
N PHE A 45 2.13 -10.75 -0.80
CA PHE A 45 1.28 -11.85 -0.36
C PHE A 45 0.78 -12.62 -1.58
N ARG A 46 1.03 -13.92 -1.62
CA ARG A 46 0.39 -14.82 -2.57
C ARG A 46 -0.86 -15.40 -1.93
N LEU A 47 -2.02 -15.04 -2.48
CA LEU A 47 -3.31 -15.45 -1.95
C LEU A 47 -3.85 -16.71 -2.62
N GLY A 48 -4.67 -17.46 -1.89
CA GLY A 48 -5.37 -18.66 -2.33
C GLY A 48 -6.75 -18.38 -2.92
N VAL A 49 -6.88 -17.31 -3.70
CA VAL A 49 -8.12 -16.91 -4.37
C VAL A 49 -7.95 -16.99 -5.89
N ASP A 50 -9.05 -16.88 -6.63
CA ASP A 50 -9.07 -16.76 -8.08
C ASP A 50 -9.51 -15.35 -8.50
N ALA A 51 -8.54 -14.48 -8.81
CA ALA A 51 -8.77 -13.10 -9.22
C ALA A 51 -9.57 -12.94 -10.52
N ARG A 52 -9.80 -14.02 -11.29
CA ARG A 52 -10.67 -13.99 -12.47
C ARG A 52 -12.14 -13.98 -12.10
N LYS A 53 -12.49 -14.44 -10.90
CA LYS A 53 -13.87 -14.48 -10.40
C LYS A 53 -14.16 -13.26 -9.55
N ALA A 54 -15.26 -12.58 -9.84
CA ALA A 54 -15.62 -11.32 -9.18
C ALA A 54 -15.91 -11.48 -7.68
N ASP A 55 -16.45 -12.63 -7.27
CA ASP A 55 -16.75 -13.02 -5.88
C ASP A 55 -15.50 -13.33 -5.04
N GLN A 56 -14.35 -13.54 -5.69
CA GLN A 56 -13.07 -13.82 -5.02
C GLN A 56 -12.07 -12.65 -5.11
N MET A 57 -12.52 -11.49 -5.60
CA MET A 57 -11.67 -10.31 -5.73
C MET A 57 -11.44 -9.67 -4.35
N VAL A 58 -10.19 -9.70 -3.91
CA VAL A 58 -9.75 -9.07 -2.65
C VAL A 58 -9.37 -7.62 -2.92
N ARG A 59 -10.06 -6.70 -2.24
CA ARG A 59 -9.77 -5.26 -2.25
C ARG A 59 -10.12 -4.69 -0.89
N GLY A 60 -9.24 -3.88 -0.34
CA GLY A 60 -9.46 -3.23 0.94
C GLY A 60 -8.62 -1.97 1.09
N THR A 61 -8.84 -1.31 2.21
CA THR A 61 -8.05 -0.15 2.64
C THR A 61 -7.61 -0.39 4.07
N VAL A 62 -6.34 -0.13 4.37
CA VAL A 62 -5.82 -0.26 5.73
C VAL A 62 -5.09 1.03 6.10
N ASN A 63 -5.25 1.45 7.35
CA ASN A 63 -4.49 2.57 7.91
C ASN A 63 -3.29 2.02 8.67
N LEU A 64 -2.08 2.38 8.24
CA LEU A 64 -0.85 1.92 8.89
C LEU A 64 -0.55 2.81 10.09
N PRO A 65 -0.35 2.27 11.31
CA PRO A 65 -0.14 3.08 12.52
C PRO A 65 1.09 3.98 12.43
N HIS A 66 2.16 3.55 11.75
CA HIS A 66 3.38 4.34 11.56
C HIS A 66 3.48 4.98 10.17
N GLY A 67 2.42 4.87 9.37
CA GLY A 67 2.39 5.31 7.98
C GLY A 67 3.39 4.57 7.07
N THR A 68 3.57 5.08 5.84
CA THR A 68 4.44 4.49 4.81
C THR A 68 5.80 5.16 4.69
N GLY A 69 6.06 6.25 5.43
CA GLY A 69 7.29 7.05 5.34
C GLY A 69 7.39 7.93 4.08
N LYS A 70 6.31 8.02 3.28
CA LYS A 70 6.14 9.00 2.20
C LYS A 70 4.92 9.86 2.55
N SER A 71 5.05 11.19 2.49
CA SER A 71 3.89 12.08 2.52
C SER A 71 3.26 12.07 1.12
N PRO A 72 2.06 11.48 0.93
CA PRO A 72 1.42 11.48 -0.37
C PRO A 72 0.98 12.90 -0.72
N ARG A 73 1.18 13.28 -1.98
CA ARG A 73 0.58 14.50 -2.52
C ARG A 73 -0.89 14.25 -2.82
N VAL A 74 -1.78 14.93 -2.11
CA VAL A 74 -3.23 14.74 -2.18
C VAL A 74 -3.87 15.90 -2.91
N VAL A 75 -4.60 15.56 -3.97
CA VAL A 75 -5.40 16.51 -4.74
C VAL A 75 -6.87 16.32 -4.41
N VAL A 76 -7.59 17.42 -4.25
CA VAL A 76 -9.01 17.40 -3.90
C VAL A 76 -9.82 18.12 -4.97
N PHE A 77 -10.81 17.41 -5.52
CA PHE A 77 -11.87 17.96 -6.35
C PHE A 77 -13.05 18.36 -5.48
N ALA A 78 -13.12 19.64 -5.13
CA ALA A 78 -14.18 20.21 -4.31
C ALA A 78 -14.45 21.66 -4.71
N ALA A 79 -15.65 22.15 -4.43
CA ALA A 79 -16.04 23.54 -4.64
C ALA A 79 -16.64 24.15 -3.36
N GLY A 80 -16.63 25.48 -3.27
CA GLY A 80 -17.22 26.21 -2.14
C GLY A 80 -16.56 25.90 -0.79
N GLU A 81 -17.38 25.71 0.25
CA GLU A 81 -16.93 25.47 1.63
C GLU A 81 -16.04 24.22 1.75
N LYS A 82 -16.33 23.17 0.97
CA LYS A 82 -15.54 21.93 0.96
C LYS A 82 -14.13 22.12 0.42
N ALA A 83 -13.91 23.12 -0.43
CA ALA A 83 -12.58 23.47 -0.88
C ALA A 83 -11.74 24.10 0.26
N ALA A 84 -12.34 25.00 1.04
CA ALA A 84 -11.69 25.61 2.19
C ALA A 84 -11.37 24.58 3.28
N GLU A 85 -12.31 23.68 3.58
CA GLU A 85 -12.11 22.56 4.51
C GLU A 85 -10.96 21.64 4.08
N ALA A 86 -10.85 21.35 2.77
CA ALA A 86 -9.79 20.52 2.21
C ALA A 86 -8.41 21.17 2.33
N GLN A 87 -8.33 22.47 2.05
CA GLN A 87 -7.09 23.24 2.15
C GLN A 87 -6.64 23.33 3.62
N ALA A 88 -7.56 23.57 4.55
CA ALA A 88 -7.30 23.55 5.98
C ALA A 88 -6.88 22.15 6.49
N ALA A 89 -7.37 21.08 5.87
CA ALA A 89 -6.97 19.70 6.18
C ALA A 89 -5.56 19.35 5.68
N GLY A 90 -4.92 20.24 4.91
CA GLY A 90 -3.60 20.06 4.36
C GLY A 90 -3.59 19.39 2.98
N ALA A 91 -4.64 19.51 2.17
CA ALA A 91 -4.58 19.12 0.77
C ALA A 91 -3.55 19.97 0.00
N ASP A 92 -2.77 19.36 -0.89
CA ASP A 92 -1.68 20.04 -1.60
C ASP A 92 -2.21 20.89 -2.76
N VAL A 93 -3.26 20.42 -3.44
CA VAL A 93 -3.97 21.17 -4.48
C VAL A 93 -5.46 20.92 -4.33
N VAL A 94 -6.24 22.00 -4.35
CA VAL A 94 -7.70 21.96 -4.31
C VAL A 94 -8.23 22.75 -5.51
N GLY A 95 -9.21 22.20 -6.22
CA GLY A 95 -9.83 22.89 -7.35
C GLY A 95 -11.02 22.13 -7.91
N SER A 96 -11.63 22.68 -8.95
CA SER A 96 -12.75 22.07 -9.66
C SER A 96 -12.47 22.03 -11.17
N ASP A 97 -13.03 22.95 -11.96
CA ASP A 97 -12.84 22.98 -13.42
C ASP A 97 -11.41 23.36 -13.82
N ASP A 98 -10.77 24.24 -13.06
CA ASP A 98 -9.39 24.69 -13.23
C ASP A 98 -8.38 23.53 -13.09
N LEU A 99 -8.60 22.68 -12.08
CA LEU A 99 -7.78 21.51 -11.83
C LEU A 99 -7.99 20.44 -12.89
N VAL A 100 -9.24 20.27 -13.37
CA VAL A 100 -9.55 19.35 -14.48
C VAL A 100 -8.83 19.78 -15.75
N ALA A 101 -8.82 21.07 -16.08
CA ALA A 101 -8.09 21.61 -17.23
C ALA A 101 -6.57 21.38 -17.09
N ARG A 102 -5.98 21.68 -15.93
CA ARG A 102 -4.55 21.42 -15.67
C ARG A 102 -4.17 19.94 -15.83
N ILE A 103 -5.05 19.01 -15.42
CA ILE A 103 -4.80 17.57 -15.59
C ILE A 103 -4.89 17.17 -17.07
N GLN A 104 -5.79 17.78 -17.85
CA GLN A 104 -5.84 17.57 -19.31
C GLN A 104 -4.58 18.08 -20.00
N GLU A 105 -3.99 19.17 -19.51
CA GLU A 105 -2.70 19.71 -19.97
C GLU A 105 -1.48 18.88 -19.53
N GLY A 106 -1.67 17.87 -18.67
CA GLY A 106 -0.63 16.92 -18.28
C GLY A 106 -0.15 17.02 -16.83
N PHE A 107 -0.80 17.82 -15.99
CA PHE A 107 -0.49 17.87 -14.56
C PHE A 107 -0.89 16.56 -13.86
N LEU A 108 0.11 15.74 -13.50
CA LEU A 108 -0.11 14.42 -12.88
C LEU A 108 0.83 14.16 -11.69
N ASP A 109 1.30 15.23 -11.06
CA ASP A 109 2.30 15.17 -9.98
C ASP A 109 1.67 15.01 -8.59
N PHE A 110 0.79 14.01 -8.46
CA PHE A 110 0.08 13.66 -7.23
C PHE A 110 -0.10 12.15 -7.06
N ASP A 111 -0.24 11.71 -5.81
CA ASP A 111 -0.31 10.29 -5.44
C ASP A 111 -1.75 9.83 -5.16
N ALA A 112 -2.63 10.74 -4.72
CA ALA A 112 -4.02 10.44 -4.38
C ALA A 112 -4.97 11.57 -4.79
N ALA A 113 -6.16 11.19 -5.27
CA ALA A 113 -7.23 12.11 -5.57
C ALA A 113 -8.47 11.81 -4.71
N VAL A 114 -9.04 12.85 -4.12
CA VAL A 114 -10.30 12.82 -3.37
C VAL A 114 -11.30 13.70 -4.11
N ALA A 115 -12.55 13.30 -4.19
CA ALA A 115 -13.58 14.10 -4.84
C ALA A 115 -14.86 14.14 -4.01
N THR A 116 -15.59 15.25 -4.07
CA THR A 116 -16.97 15.30 -3.60
C THR A 116 -17.92 14.74 -4.67
N PRO A 117 -19.08 14.16 -4.29
CA PRO A 117 -20.00 13.53 -5.25
C PRO A 117 -20.47 14.45 -6.39
N ASP A 118 -20.64 15.74 -6.11
CA ASP A 118 -21.03 16.77 -7.07
C ASP A 118 -19.95 17.04 -8.13
N GLN A 119 -18.67 16.85 -7.81
CA GLN A 119 -17.57 17.08 -8.75
C GLN A 119 -17.27 15.85 -9.62
N MET A 120 -17.87 14.68 -9.34
CA MET A 120 -17.61 13.44 -10.08
C MET A 120 -18.00 13.51 -11.56
N ALA A 121 -19.03 14.29 -11.92
CA ALA A 121 -19.42 14.50 -13.32
C ALA A 121 -18.30 15.14 -14.15
N LYS A 122 -17.51 16.03 -13.52
CA LYS A 122 -16.36 16.70 -14.15
C LYS A 122 -15.13 15.80 -14.18
N VAL A 123 -14.85 15.09 -13.08
CA VAL A 123 -13.77 14.10 -12.99
C VAL A 123 -13.95 12.96 -14.00
N GLY A 124 -15.20 12.62 -14.36
CA GLY A 124 -15.52 11.67 -15.43
C GLY A 124 -14.87 12.01 -16.79
N ARG A 125 -14.69 13.30 -17.10
CA ARG A 125 -14.06 13.74 -18.37
C ARG A 125 -12.58 13.38 -18.45
N ILE A 126 -11.89 13.30 -17.31
CA ILE A 126 -10.47 12.93 -17.19
C ILE A 126 -10.27 11.47 -16.78
N ALA A 127 -11.34 10.68 -16.71
CA ALA A 127 -11.28 9.27 -16.33
C ALA A 127 -10.36 8.44 -17.24
N ARG A 128 -10.24 8.81 -18.53
CA ARG A 128 -9.33 8.13 -19.48
C ARG A 128 -7.85 8.31 -19.11
N ILE A 129 -7.50 9.41 -18.44
CA ILE A 129 -6.13 9.72 -18.00
C ILE A 129 -5.88 9.11 -16.61
N LEU A 130 -6.81 9.31 -15.67
CA LEU A 130 -6.65 8.88 -14.28
C LEU A 130 -6.88 7.37 -14.08
N GLY A 131 -7.73 6.75 -14.90
CA GLY A 131 -8.14 5.34 -14.79
C GLY A 131 -6.97 4.35 -14.89
N PRO A 132 -6.18 4.36 -15.98
CA PRO A 132 -5.03 3.46 -16.15
C PRO A 132 -3.97 3.60 -15.05
N ARG A 133 -3.88 4.79 -14.44
CA ARG A 133 -2.91 5.10 -13.37
C ARG A 133 -3.43 4.79 -11.97
N GLY A 134 -4.69 4.39 -11.82
CA GLY A 134 -5.30 4.10 -10.52
C GLY A 134 -5.53 5.34 -9.64
N LEU A 135 -5.39 6.54 -10.19
CA LEU A 135 -5.59 7.82 -9.50
C LEU A 135 -7.05 8.28 -9.50
N MET A 136 -7.95 7.51 -10.12
CA MET A 136 -9.37 7.86 -10.20
C MET A 136 -10.05 7.68 -8.83
N PRO A 137 -10.71 8.72 -8.29
CA PRO A 137 -11.51 8.59 -7.07
C PRO A 137 -12.60 7.53 -7.22
N ASN A 138 -12.75 6.66 -6.23
CA ASN A 138 -13.73 5.58 -6.25
C ASN A 138 -14.54 5.58 -4.93
N PRO A 139 -15.88 5.53 -4.98
CA PRO A 139 -16.71 5.37 -3.79
C PRO A 139 -16.35 4.11 -2.97
N LYS A 140 -15.92 3.04 -3.63
CA LYS A 140 -15.53 1.78 -2.96
C LYS A 140 -14.24 1.89 -2.14
N THR A 141 -13.36 2.84 -2.46
CA THR A 141 -12.16 3.13 -1.66
C THR A 141 -12.40 4.23 -0.64
N GLY A 142 -13.63 4.75 -0.54
CA GLY A 142 -13.98 5.84 0.37
C GLY A 142 -13.35 7.19 0.01
N THR A 143 -12.82 7.35 -1.21
CA THR A 143 -12.21 8.60 -1.68
C THR A 143 -13.23 9.53 -2.35
N VAL A 144 -14.50 9.12 -2.39
CA VAL A 144 -15.63 9.96 -2.78
C VAL A 144 -16.53 10.15 -1.56
N THR A 145 -16.49 11.32 -0.95
CA THR A 145 -17.23 11.63 0.29
C THR A 145 -17.52 13.12 0.42
N LEU A 146 -18.46 13.47 1.29
CA LEU A 146 -18.67 14.84 1.75
C LEU A 146 -17.70 15.24 2.87
N ASP A 147 -17.14 14.26 3.60
CA ASP A 147 -16.20 14.47 4.70
C ASP A 147 -14.74 14.52 4.22
N VAL A 148 -14.44 15.55 3.44
CA VAL A 148 -13.13 15.70 2.77
C VAL A 148 -11.99 15.81 3.77
N THR A 149 -12.17 16.55 4.87
CA THR A 149 -11.14 16.75 5.90
C THR A 149 -10.66 15.44 6.51
N LYS A 150 -11.58 14.53 6.81
CA LYS A 150 -11.26 13.24 7.41
C LYS A 150 -10.44 12.39 6.44
N VAL A 151 -10.87 12.30 5.18
CA VAL A 151 -10.20 11.48 4.17
C VAL A 151 -8.82 12.02 3.81
N VAL A 152 -8.64 13.35 3.72
CA VAL A 152 -7.33 13.95 3.49
C VAL A 152 -6.37 13.61 4.63
N LYS A 153 -6.81 13.74 5.89
CA LYS A 153 -6.01 13.37 7.06
C LYS A 153 -5.67 11.87 7.09
N GLU A 154 -6.63 11.01 6.76
CA GLU A 154 -6.39 9.56 6.69
C GLU A 154 -5.37 9.18 5.60
N ILE A 155 -5.49 9.77 4.41
CA ILE A 155 -4.56 9.52 3.31
C ILE A 155 -3.15 10.00 3.69
N LYS A 156 -3.02 11.20 4.26
CA LYS A 156 -1.74 11.70 4.76
C LYS A 156 -1.20 10.91 5.96
N GLY A 157 -2.09 10.31 6.75
CA GLY A 157 -1.77 9.42 7.87
C GLY A 157 -1.27 8.03 7.46
N GLY A 158 -1.23 7.71 6.16
CA GLY A 158 -0.72 6.43 5.67
C GLY A 158 -1.78 5.39 5.38
N LYS A 159 -3.01 5.82 5.09
CA LYS A 159 -4.04 4.94 4.51
C LYS A 159 -3.59 4.45 3.14
N ILE A 160 -3.48 3.13 3.01
CA ILE A 160 -3.12 2.46 1.78
C ILE A 160 -4.31 1.67 1.24
N ASN A 161 -4.42 1.64 -0.08
CA ASN A 161 -5.41 0.84 -0.79
C ASN A 161 -4.68 -0.35 -1.40
N PHE A 162 -5.21 -1.55 -1.21
CA PHE A 162 -4.67 -2.75 -1.84
C PHE A 162 -5.74 -3.42 -2.70
N LYS A 163 -5.28 -4.02 -3.79
CA LYS A 163 -6.08 -4.82 -4.71
C LYS A 163 -5.23 -5.98 -5.19
N ILE A 164 -5.84 -7.15 -5.29
CA ILE A 164 -5.21 -8.31 -5.89
C ILE A 164 -4.95 -8.12 -7.40
N ASP A 165 -3.82 -8.63 -7.88
CA ASP A 165 -3.50 -8.69 -9.29
C ASP A 165 -4.19 -9.89 -9.99
N LYS A 166 -3.95 -10.05 -11.30
CA LYS A 166 -4.49 -11.18 -12.08
C LYS A 166 -3.83 -12.54 -11.77
N GLN A 167 -2.70 -12.53 -11.06
CA GLN A 167 -1.88 -13.69 -10.69
C GLN A 167 -2.10 -14.13 -9.23
N ASN A 168 -3.04 -13.49 -8.54
CA ASN A 168 -3.37 -13.69 -7.12
C ASN A 168 -2.29 -13.21 -6.14
N ASN A 169 -1.47 -12.25 -6.56
CA ASN A 169 -0.54 -11.55 -5.68
C ASN A 169 -1.15 -10.23 -5.21
N LEU A 170 -0.80 -9.87 -4.00
CA LEU A 170 -1.17 -8.62 -3.37
C LEU A 170 0.11 -7.98 -2.84
N HIS A 171 0.36 -6.74 -3.27
CA HIS A 171 1.54 -5.97 -2.90
C HIS A 171 1.13 -4.84 -1.97
N ILE A 172 1.82 -4.73 -0.84
CA ILE A 172 1.62 -3.68 0.16
C ILE A 172 2.97 -3.07 0.53
N VAL A 173 3.01 -1.76 0.65
CA VAL A 173 4.12 -1.04 1.26
C VAL A 173 3.89 -0.96 2.76
N ILE A 174 4.85 -1.41 3.57
CA ILE A 174 4.77 -1.38 5.04
C ILE A 174 5.64 -0.28 5.66
N GLY A 175 6.52 0.36 4.90
CA GLY A 175 7.33 1.46 5.40
C GLY A 175 8.62 1.67 4.60
N LYS A 176 9.62 2.28 5.26
CA LYS A 176 10.97 2.49 4.73
C LYS A 176 12.02 1.81 5.61
N THR A 177 13.23 1.64 5.08
CA THR A 177 14.35 1.04 5.82
C THR A 177 14.79 1.84 7.05
N ASN A 178 14.49 3.13 7.11
CA ASN A 178 14.75 3.99 8.27
C ASN A 178 13.77 3.76 9.44
N PHE A 179 12.69 3.00 9.23
CA PHE A 179 11.80 2.63 10.34
C PHE A 179 12.48 1.57 11.22
N THR A 180 12.10 1.54 12.49
CA THR A 180 12.53 0.44 13.38
C THR A 180 11.86 -0.86 12.94
N ALA A 181 12.50 -2.00 13.24
CA ALA A 181 11.93 -3.30 12.90
C ALA A 181 10.55 -3.52 13.57
N GLN A 182 10.38 -3.03 14.79
CA GLN A 182 9.10 -3.07 15.51
C GLN A 182 8.00 -2.32 14.76
N GLN A 183 8.26 -1.09 14.31
CA GLN A 183 7.30 -0.30 13.52
C GLN A 183 6.92 -1.00 12.20
N LEU A 184 7.88 -1.63 11.52
CA LEU A 184 7.62 -2.39 10.30
C LEU A 184 6.74 -3.62 10.57
N VAL A 185 6.98 -4.32 11.68
CA VAL A 185 6.20 -5.49 12.11
C VAL A 185 4.79 -5.09 12.53
N GLU A 186 4.61 -3.99 13.25
CA GLU A 186 3.29 -3.48 13.64
C GLU A 186 2.47 -3.07 12.40
N ASN A 187 3.09 -2.36 11.46
CA ASN A 187 2.47 -2.05 10.17
C ASN A 187 2.09 -3.32 9.39
N TYR A 188 2.98 -4.32 9.38
CA TYR A 188 2.72 -5.63 8.77
C TYR A 188 1.56 -6.36 9.44
N GLY A 189 1.48 -6.36 10.78
CA GLY A 189 0.40 -7.00 11.53
C GLY A 189 -0.97 -6.41 11.22
N VAL A 190 -1.07 -5.08 11.24
CA VAL A 190 -2.33 -4.39 10.90
C VAL A 190 -2.74 -4.68 9.45
N ALA A 191 -1.78 -4.71 8.52
CA ALA A 191 -2.05 -5.09 7.13
C ALA A 191 -2.50 -6.55 6.98
N LEU A 192 -1.87 -7.47 7.70
CA LEU A 192 -2.20 -8.90 7.69
C LEU A 192 -3.61 -9.15 8.25
N ASP A 193 -3.94 -8.53 9.38
CA ASP A 193 -5.26 -8.62 9.99
C ASP A 193 -6.36 -8.11 9.06
N GLU A 194 -6.12 -7.00 8.36
CA GLU A 194 -7.04 -6.50 7.35
C GLU A 194 -7.23 -7.50 6.19
N ILE A 195 -6.13 -8.06 5.66
CA ILE A 195 -6.19 -9.02 4.56
C ILE A 195 -6.99 -10.27 4.95
N VAL A 196 -6.80 -10.76 6.18
CA VAL A 196 -7.54 -11.90 6.74
C VAL A 196 -9.00 -11.54 6.95
N ARG A 197 -9.31 -10.32 7.41
CA ARG A 197 -10.69 -9.84 7.59
C ARG A 197 -11.45 -9.74 6.26
N VAL A 198 -10.77 -9.30 5.20
CA VAL A 198 -11.36 -9.12 3.85
C VAL A 198 -11.37 -10.43 3.05
N LYS A 199 -11.08 -11.58 3.69
CA LYS A 199 -11.13 -12.89 3.05
C LYS A 199 -12.54 -13.18 2.49
N PRO A 200 -12.69 -13.43 1.18
CA PRO A 200 -13.97 -13.79 0.60
C PRO A 200 -14.43 -15.17 1.09
N SER A 201 -15.72 -15.31 1.42
CA SER A 201 -16.30 -16.59 1.85
C SER A 201 -16.20 -17.69 0.79
N ALA A 202 -16.12 -17.32 -0.49
CA ALA A 202 -15.95 -18.23 -1.62
C ALA A 202 -14.52 -18.80 -1.76
N ALA A 203 -13.54 -18.26 -1.01
CA ALA A 203 -12.16 -18.73 -1.03
C ALA A 203 -12.03 -20.11 -0.34
N LYS A 204 -11.62 -21.13 -1.11
CA LYS A 204 -11.42 -22.50 -0.61
C LYS A 204 -9.94 -22.78 -0.36
N GLY A 205 -9.64 -23.57 0.68
CA GLY A 205 -8.28 -23.98 1.03
C GLY A 205 -7.47 -22.90 1.77
N ARG A 206 -6.14 -23.00 1.68
CA ARG A 206 -5.21 -22.10 2.38
C ARG A 206 -5.23 -20.71 1.73
N TYR A 207 -5.67 -19.71 2.48
CA TYR A 207 -5.82 -18.33 2.01
C TYR A 207 -4.47 -17.61 1.84
N LEU A 208 -3.54 -17.77 2.77
CA LEU A 208 -2.17 -17.23 2.68
C LEU A 208 -1.22 -18.35 2.19
N LYS A 209 -0.77 -18.29 0.93
CA LYS A 209 0.11 -19.33 0.35
C LYS A 209 1.59 -19.03 0.57
N LYS A 210 2.00 -17.79 0.35
CA LYS A 210 3.39 -17.34 0.51
C LYS A 210 3.40 -15.88 0.91
N ILE A 211 4.31 -15.51 1.81
CA ILE A 211 4.57 -14.13 2.19
C ILE A 211 6.04 -13.87 1.93
N THR A 212 6.36 -12.78 1.23
CA THR A 212 7.73 -12.37 0.97
C THR A 212 7.88 -10.91 1.32
N ILE A 213 8.83 -10.57 2.18
CA ILE A 213 9.24 -9.19 2.44
C ILE A 213 10.42 -8.87 1.54
N ALA A 214 10.39 -7.72 0.88
CA ALA A 214 11.49 -7.27 0.04
C ALA A 214 11.68 -5.76 0.20
N THR A 215 12.90 -5.29 -0.04
CA THR A 215 13.14 -3.87 -0.28
C THR A 215 13.16 -3.60 -1.78
N THR A 216 12.96 -2.33 -2.18
CA THR A 216 12.88 -1.92 -3.60
C THR A 216 13.99 -2.50 -4.49
N MET A 217 15.21 -2.65 -3.97
CA MET A 217 16.38 -3.17 -4.70
C MET A 217 16.99 -4.42 -4.05
N GLY A 218 16.32 -5.00 -3.06
CA GLY A 218 16.83 -6.12 -2.26
C GLY A 218 16.34 -7.49 -2.74
N PRO A 219 16.99 -8.56 -2.26
CA PRO A 219 16.45 -9.91 -2.34
C PRO A 219 15.13 -10.05 -1.55
N GLY A 220 14.32 -11.03 -1.93
CA GLY A 220 13.09 -11.36 -1.21
C GLY A 220 13.35 -12.32 -0.06
N ILE A 221 12.80 -12.01 1.12
CA ILE A 221 12.92 -12.78 2.35
C ILE A 221 11.60 -13.51 2.58
N SER A 222 11.64 -14.85 2.62
CA SER A 222 10.44 -15.66 2.84
C SER A 222 10.00 -15.60 4.30
N VAL A 223 8.75 -15.20 4.54
CA VAL A 223 8.16 -15.16 5.88
C VAL A 223 7.21 -16.32 6.06
N ASP A 224 7.17 -16.90 7.27
CA ASP A 224 6.23 -17.96 7.61
C ASP A 224 4.76 -17.47 7.47
N PRO A 225 3.96 -18.03 6.54
CA PRO A 225 2.56 -17.63 6.38
C PRO A 225 1.64 -18.12 7.50
N ASN A 226 2.08 -19.03 8.37
CA ASN A 226 1.28 -19.55 9.49
C ASN A 226 1.35 -18.63 10.71
N ARG A 227 2.38 -17.78 10.80
CA ARG A 227 2.58 -16.91 11.95
C ARG A 227 1.75 -15.64 11.83
N THR A 228 0.49 -15.76 12.22
CA THR A 228 -0.50 -14.66 12.22
C THR A 228 -0.67 -13.99 13.59
N ARG A 229 0.01 -14.49 14.64
CA ARG A 229 0.03 -13.95 16.00
C ARG A 229 1.47 -13.92 16.52
N ASN A 230 1.74 -13.11 17.54
CA ASN A 230 3.07 -12.92 18.14
C ASN A 230 4.15 -12.57 17.10
N LEU A 231 3.89 -11.48 16.36
CA LEU A 231 4.73 -11.06 15.24
C LEU A 231 6.07 -10.43 15.71
N LEU A 232 6.13 -9.98 16.97
CA LEU A 232 7.29 -9.36 17.61
C LEU A 232 8.19 -10.35 18.36
N GLU A 233 7.87 -11.64 18.37
CA GLU A 233 8.68 -12.67 19.01
C GLU A 233 9.49 -13.41 17.93
N ASP A 234 10.77 -13.66 18.20
CA ASP A 234 11.58 -14.54 17.36
C ASP A 234 11.23 -16.00 17.68
N ALA A 235 11.32 -16.91 16.70
CA ALA A 235 10.97 -18.33 16.86
C ALA A 235 11.87 -19.12 17.83
N ALA A 236 12.79 -18.47 18.55
CA ALA A 236 13.73 -19.09 19.48
C ALA A 236 13.23 -19.16 20.93
N ALA A 237 11.91 -19.18 21.15
CA ALA A 237 11.30 -19.43 22.45
C ALA A 237 10.34 -20.63 22.37
N SER A 238 10.87 -21.79 22.01
CA SER A 238 10.32 -23.13 22.29
C SER A 238 11.41 -24.17 22.11
#